data_AF-A0AAV9P4S4-F1
#
_entry.id   AF-A0AAV9P4S4-F1
#
_cell.length_a   1.000
_cell.length_b   1.000
_cell.length_c   1.000
_cell.angle_alpha   90.00
_cell.angle_beta   90.00
_cell.angle_gamma   90.00
#
_symmetry.space_group_name_H-M   'P 1'
#
loop_
_entity.id
_entity.type
_entity.pdbx_description
1 polymer ?
#
loop_
_entity_poly.entity_id
_entity_poly.type
_entity_poly.pdbx_seq_one_letter_code
_entity_poly.pdbx_strand_id
1 'polypeptide(L)'
;MAPQPPTLSDRRLENRSSEMSVMSGTTAKMALLNLDLEDKLAEEARKQGDLQSQLKYMLSFKSAISTASSTAQGNEAAVHEMEKHREIGTGSIGKVFEFTGTSMYFKLQLTDSQETREKLANNYKLQLKIGEAFDRIAKISKMELGVQVPRAHWIATPDDKSFWEPNLDRFEWSKEFPKQSRDVLCMERIFPMPQPVRSAIIDYFCQWEIRQAAKDDLANRDCMVQPFLGRKRHGNQGSKLKSFSLRNFKLHINDLQKLGLAPTEWAEAMAEGMAILHCSAMVDGNDIEFVIGSSPTPQQSVRHAPRYADVQKLEAGESTFKLATSSGQDFRHRINSLWLLDFDACKDIPMDQSGVDAALAAFLQLYQCPRPHTDDSRLEEMWKAFAVRYRAVASTCGQREFGRRFLEAVEAAVEKMNQEKQERDKRSMPPPSGRSGGTADPFQRQRERGFGEPQSARNSPIRRGRDGSGQGSSGSSRRGFGYSNRRSGGGGSSDSGRALSSSNWRERS
;
A
#
# COMPACT_ATOMS: atom_id res chain seq x y z
N MET A 1 -0.98 -65.94 15.88
CA MET A 1 -0.12 -64.81 15.46
C MET A 1 -0.79 -63.53 15.92
N ALA A 2 -0.06 -62.61 16.55
CA ALA A 2 -0.58 -61.27 16.84
C ALA A 2 -0.36 -60.35 15.62
N PRO A 3 -1.27 -59.38 15.34
CA PRO A 3 -1.06 -58.43 14.26
C PRO A 3 0.08 -57.46 14.57
N GLN A 4 0.81 -57.05 13.53
CA GLN A 4 1.82 -55.98 13.62
C GLN A 4 1.13 -54.63 13.90
N PRO A 5 1.74 -53.71 14.67
CA PRO A 5 1.23 -52.36 14.84
C PRO A 5 1.38 -51.53 13.54
N PRO A 6 0.45 -50.61 13.23
CA PRO A 6 0.51 -49.79 12.03
C PRO A 6 1.69 -48.80 12.05
N THR A 7 2.17 -48.44 10.86
CA THR A 7 3.38 -47.64 10.67
C THR A 7 3.14 -46.13 10.87
N LEU A 8 4.22 -45.36 10.98
CA LEU A 8 4.17 -43.89 11.09
C LEU A 8 3.61 -43.20 9.84
N SER A 9 3.63 -43.86 8.68
CA SER A 9 2.94 -43.42 7.45
C SER A 9 1.42 -43.55 7.58
N ASP A 10 0.94 -44.67 8.11
CA ASP A 10 -0.48 -45.00 8.19
C ASP A 10 -1.19 -44.02 9.15
N ARG A 11 -0.59 -43.80 10.33
CA ARG A 11 -1.07 -42.80 11.31
C ARG A 11 -1.13 -41.37 10.78
N ARG A 12 -0.28 -41.01 9.79
CA ARG A 12 -0.31 -39.69 9.12
C ARG A 12 -1.45 -39.56 8.11
N LEU A 13 -1.90 -40.67 7.52
CA LEU A 13 -3.08 -40.69 6.65
C LEU A 13 -4.37 -40.73 7.48
N GLU A 14 -4.44 -41.55 8.53
CA GLU A 14 -5.60 -41.65 9.43
C GLU A 14 -5.94 -40.30 10.08
N ASN A 15 -4.96 -39.59 10.65
CA ASN A 15 -5.19 -38.25 11.20
C ASN A 15 -5.71 -37.26 10.15
N ARG A 16 -5.15 -37.27 8.93
CA ARG A 16 -5.64 -36.43 7.82
C ARG A 16 -7.09 -36.73 7.45
N SER A 17 -7.50 -38.00 7.45
CA SER A 17 -8.91 -38.37 7.21
C SER A 17 -9.83 -38.00 8.37
N SER A 18 -9.37 -38.10 9.62
CA SER A 18 -10.20 -37.81 10.80
C SER A 18 -10.54 -36.32 10.95
N GLU A 19 -9.66 -35.41 10.52
CA GLU A 19 -9.94 -33.96 10.56
C GLU A 19 -10.94 -33.50 9.49
N MET A 20 -11.16 -34.29 8.43
CA MET A 20 -12.06 -33.94 7.32
C MET A 20 -13.56 -34.14 7.64
N SER A 21 -13.91 -34.82 8.73
CA SER A 21 -15.26 -35.41 8.88
C SER A 21 -16.38 -34.46 9.34
N VAL A 22 -16.09 -33.24 9.81
CA VAL A 22 -17.12 -32.36 10.44
C VAL A 22 -17.01 -30.88 10.00
N MET A 23 -16.59 -30.64 8.77
CA MET A 23 -16.78 -29.33 8.10
C MET A 23 -18.02 -29.38 7.20
N SER A 24 -18.63 -28.23 6.94
CA SER A 24 -19.50 -28.10 5.76
C SER A 24 -18.67 -28.43 4.52
N GLY A 25 -18.93 -29.59 3.91
CA GLY A 25 -17.96 -30.31 3.07
C GLY A 25 -17.56 -29.64 1.75
N THR A 26 -18.15 -28.48 1.44
CA THR A 26 -17.86 -27.67 0.27
C THR A 26 -16.72 -26.68 0.51
N THR A 27 -16.80 -25.79 1.51
CA THR A 27 -15.93 -24.60 1.56
C THR A 27 -14.45 -24.92 1.79
N ALA A 28 -14.12 -25.72 2.81
CA ALA A 28 -12.73 -26.13 3.08
C ALA A 28 -12.17 -27.03 1.96
N LYS A 29 -13.04 -27.82 1.30
CA LYS A 29 -12.66 -28.69 0.18
C LYS A 29 -12.38 -27.89 -1.09
N MET A 30 -13.16 -26.85 -1.38
CA MET A 30 -12.89 -25.87 -2.42
C MET A 30 -11.61 -25.09 -2.14
N ALA A 31 -11.36 -24.68 -0.88
CA ALA A 31 -10.14 -23.99 -0.51
C ALA A 31 -8.86 -24.85 -0.76
N LEU A 32 -8.92 -26.15 -0.46
CA LEU A 32 -7.83 -27.09 -0.76
C LEU A 32 -7.71 -27.43 -2.25
N LEU A 33 -8.83 -27.51 -2.98
CA LEU A 33 -8.81 -27.68 -4.44
C LEU A 33 -8.24 -26.44 -5.15
N ASN A 34 -8.54 -25.24 -4.67
CA ASN A 34 -7.95 -24.02 -5.18
C ASN A 34 -6.43 -24.04 -4.99
N LEU A 35 -5.92 -24.38 -3.80
CA LEU A 35 -4.47 -24.48 -3.56
C LEU A 35 -3.77 -25.47 -4.50
N ASP A 36 -4.33 -26.67 -4.70
CA ASP A 36 -3.77 -27.67 -5.64
C ASP A 36 -3.91 -27.25 -7.12
N LEU A 37 -4.91 -26.44 -7.47
CA LEU A 37 -5.05 -25.83 -8.79
C LEU A 37 -4.10 -24.63 -8.98
N GLU A 38 -3.85 -23.86 -7.94
CA GLU A 38 -2.99 -22.67 -7.95
C GLU A 38 -1.51 -23.04 -7.94
N ASP A 39 -1.08 -24.09 -7.23
CA ASP A 39 0.27 -24.65 -7.40
C ASP A 39 0.49 -25.19 -8.83
N LYS A 40 -0.55 -25.76 -9.47
CA LYS A 40 -0.49 -26.16 -10.89
C LYS A 40 -0.41 -24.97 -11.82
N LEU A 41 -1.22 -23.93 -11.62
CA LEU A 41 -1.19 -22.69 -12.41
C LEU A 41 0.12 -21.91 -12.24
N ALA A 42 0.69 -21.88 -11.03
CA ALA A 42 2.00 -21.30 -10.76
C ALA A 42 3.12 -22.07 -11.49
N GLU A 43 3.02 -23.40 -11.51
CA GLU A 43 3.96 -24.27 -12.19
C GLU A 43 3.79 -24.26 -13.72
N GLU A 44 2.58 -24.06 -14.24
CA GLU A 44 2.29 -23.78 -15.65
C GLU A 44 2.78 -22.39 -16.06
N ALA A 45 2.60 -21.36 -15.24
CA ALA A 45 3.16 -20.02 -15.48
C ALA A 45 4.70 -20.04 -15.52
N ARG A 46 5.35 -20.86 -14.67
CA ARG A 46 6.79 -21.14 -14.79
C ARG A 46 7.15 -21.76 -16.14
N LYS A 47 6.39 -22.77 -16.59
CA LYS A 47 6.60 -23.46 -17.87
C LYS A 47 6.32 -22.61 -19.11
N GLN A 48 5.42 -21.62 -19.01
CA GLN A 48 5.15 -20.66 -20.09
C GLN A 48 6.28 -19.64 -20.31
N GLY A 49 7.25 -19.55 -19.39
CA GLY A 49 8.56 -18.94 -19.62
C GLY A 49 8.63 -17.41 -19.70
N ASP A 50 7.51 -16.71 -19.92
CA ASP A 50 7.48 -15.24 -19.97
C ASP A 50 7.16 -14.59 -18.60
N LEU A 51 7.96 -13.58 -18.25
CA LEU A 51 7.90 -12.90 -16.95
C LEU A 51 6.64 -12.02 -16.78
N GLN A 52 6.05 -11.56 -17.88
CA GLN A 52 4.85 -10.73 -17.87
C GLN A 52 3.63 -11.57 -17.48
N SER A 53 3.46 -12.76 -18.08
CA SER A 53 2.41 -13.71 -17.72
C SER A 53 2.58 -14.26 -16.30
N GLN A 54 3.82 -14.53 -15.87
CA GLN A 54 4.12 -14.90 -14.48
C GLN A 54 3.71 -13.81 -13.48
N LEU A 55 4.04 -12.54 -13.75
CA LEU A 55 3.59 -11.43 -12.91
C LEU A 55 2.08 -11.20 -12.98
N LYS A 56 1.46 -11.34 -14.16
CA LYS A 56 0.01 -11.25 -14.33
C LYS A 56 -0.72 -12.31 -13.51
N TYR A 57 -0.21 -13.54 -13.47
CA TYR A 57 -0.76 -14.57 -12.60
C TYR A 57 -0.52 -14.26 -11.11
N MET A 58 0.73 -13.99 -10.71
CA MET A 58 1.06 -13.76 -9.30
C MET A 58 0.45 -12.50 -8.68
N LEU A 59 0.13 -11.50 -9.50
CA LEU A 59 -0.60 -10.29 -9.11
C LEU A 59 -2.10 -10.38 -9.46
N SER A 60 -2.62 -11.54 -9.88
CA SER A 60 -4.06 -11.71 -10.06
C SER A 60 -4.78 -11.68 -8.72
N PHE A 61 -6.08 -11.41 -8.75
CA PHE A 61 -6.88 -11.23 -7.55
C PHE A 61 -7.01 -12.56 -6.77
N LYS A 62 -6.74 -12.51 -5.47
CA LYS A 62 -6.80 -13.66 -4.53
C LYS A 62 -5.83 -14.82 -4.78
N SER A 63 -4.86 -14.70 -5.71
CA SER A 63 -3.84 -15.75 -5.97
C SER A 63 -3.16 -16.27 -4.70
N ALA A 64 -3.18 -17.59 -4.51
CA ALA A 64 -2.31 -18.29 -3.58
C ALA A 64 -0.92 -18.53 -4.17
N ILE A 65 0.13 -18.39 -3.35
CA ILE A 65 1.54 -18.53 -3.74
C ILE A 65 2.28 -19.30 -2.64
N SER A 66 2.87 -20.44 -2.99
CA SER A 66 3.80 -21.14 -2.10
C SER A 66 5.17 -20.44 -2.04
N THR A 67 5.73 -20.27 -0.84
CA THR A 67 7.03 -19.62 -0.58
C THR A 67 7.84 -20.34 0.50
N ALA A 68 8.97 -20.92 0.10
CA ALA A 68 9.98 -21.48 1.01
C ALA A 68 11.00 -20.44 1.53
N SER A 69 10.63 -19.15 1.61
CA SER A 69 11.58 -18.08 2.01
C SER A 69 11.99 -18.15 3.48
N SER A 70 13.17 -17.61 3.80
CA SER A 70 13.68 -17.55 5.19
C SER A 70 12.75 -16.80 6.15
N THR A 71 11.92 -15.87 5.65
CA THR A 71 10.92 -15.17 6.46
C THR A 71 9.72 -16.05 6.78
N ALA A 72 9.33 -16.97 5.89
CA ALA A 72 8.31 -17.98 6.20
C ALA A 72 8.86 -18.99 7.23
N GLN A 73 10.05 -19.54 6.97
CA GLN A 73 10.73 -20.48 7.86
C GLN A 73 11.00 -19.90 9.26
N GLY A 74 11.42 -18.63 9.34
CA GLY A 74 11.63 -17.94 10.62
C GLY A 74 10.33 -17.76 11.40
N ASN A 75 9.22 -17.40 10.74
CA ASN A 75 7.93 -17.34 11.42
C ASN A 75 7.45 -18.73 11.87
N GLU A 76 7.68 -19.80 11.10
CA GLU A 76 7.36 -21.17 11.54
C GLU A 76 8.17 -21.63 12.76
N ALA A 77 9.45 -21.26 12.84
CA ALA A 77 10.30 -21.56 14.00
C ALA A 77 9.89 -20.73 15.24
N ALA A 78 9.63 -19.44 15.05
CA ALA A 78 9.27 -18.51 16.11
C ALA A 78 7.89 -18.77 16.76
N VAL A 79 7.06 -19.68 16.22
CA VAL A 79 5.79 -20.11 16.84
C VAL A 79 5.99 -20.62 18.29
N HIS A 80 7.21 -21.01 18.65
CA HIS A 80 7.56 -21.53 19.99
C HIS A 80 8.69 -20.75 20.70
N GLU A 81 9.28 -19.71 20.10
CA GLU A 81 10.42 -18.99 20.66
C GLU A 81 10.13 -17.50 20.89
N MET A 82 10.68 -16.95 21.97
CA MET A 82 10.49 -15.55 22.37
C MET A 82 11.54 -14.64 21.73
N GLU A 83 11.52 -14.56 20.39
CA GLU A 83 12.41 -13.72 19.60
C GLU A 83 12.22 -12.20 19.85
N LYS A 84 13.11 -11.40 19.24
CA LYS A 84 12.99 -9.95 19.16
C LYS A 84 11.96 -9.53 18.11
N HIS A 85 11.28 -8.41 18.39
CA HIS A 85 10.33 -7.79 17.48
C HIS A 85 11.08 -6.88 16.51
N ARG A 86 11.25 -7.32 15.25
CA ARG A 86 11.96 -6.56 14.20
C ARG A 86 11.09 -5.41 13.67
N GLU A 87 11.69 -4.25 13.39
CA GLU A 87 10.98 -3.18 12.68
C GLU A 87 10.62 -3.61 11.24
N ILE A 88 9.34 -3.48 10.90
CA ILE A 88 8.80 -3.66 9.54
C ILE A 88 8.27 -2.35 8.93
N GLY A 89 8.02 -1.33 9.75
CA GLY A 89 7.49 -0.04 9.32
C GLY A 89 7.83 1.13 10.24
N THR A 90 7.84 2.33 9.68
CA THR A 90 7.78 3.60 10.41
C THR A 90 6.87 4.52 9.60
N GLY A 91 5.80 5.01 10.22
CA GLY A 91 4.86 5.99 9.65
C GLY A 91 4.89 7.31 10.41
N SER A 92 3.93 8.19 10.13
CA SER A 92 3.76 9.50 10.79
C SER A 92 3.57 9.38 12.32
N ILE A 93 2.78 8.40 12.77
CA ILE A 93 2.36 8.27 14.17
C ILE A 93 3.02 7.12 14.94
N GLY A 94 3.75 6.22 14.28
CA GLY A 94 4.31 5.06 14.97
C GLY A 94 5.36 4.27 14.21
N LYS A 95 6.17 3.53 14.98
CA LYS A 95 6.98 2.42 14.49
C LYS A 95 6.17 1.14 14.53
N VAL A 96 6.29 0.31 13.49
CA VAL A 96 5.58 -0.95 13.33
C VAL A 96 6.60 -2.09 13.42
N PHE A 97 6.40 -3.00 14.37
CA PHE A 97 7.26 -4.15 14.59
C PHE A 97 6.48 -5.45 14.39
N GLU A 98 7.06 -6.45 13.75
CA GLU A 98 6.42 -7.77 13.67
C GLU A 98 6.46 -8.48 15.03
N PHE A 99 5.34 -9.10 15.41
CA PHE A 99 5.33 -10.09 16.48
C PHE A 99 5.62 -11.45 15.84
N THR A 100 6.91 -11.77 15.72
CA THR A 100 7.42 -12.93 14.97
C THR A 100 6.74 -14.24 15.42
N GLY A 101 6.41 -15.09 14.46
CA GLY A 101 5.69 -16.35 14.70
C GLY A 101 4.18 -16.20 14.85
N THR A 102 3.63 -14.99 14.70
CA THR A 102 2.19 -14.73 14.76
C THR A 102 1.69 -13.94 13.54
N SER A 103 0.38 -13.90 13.35
CA SER A 103 -0.31 -13.00 12.42
C SER A 103 -0.56 -11.60 12.99
N MET A 104 0.32 -11.07 13.85
CA MET A 104 0.14 -9.74 14.48
C MET A 104 1.36 -8.82 14.35
N TYR A 105 1.14 -7.53 14.56
CA TYR A 105 2.19 -6.51 14.74
C TYR A 105 1.86 -5.56 15.90
N PHE A 106 2.88 -4.85 16.36
CA PHE A 106 2.76 -3.75 17.32
C PHE A 106 3.09 -2.40 16.65
N LYS A 107 2.15 -1.44 16.69
CA LYS A 107 2.34 -0.04 16.27
C LYS A 107 2.59 0.79 17.53
N LEU A 108 3.87 1.06 17.83
CA LEU A 108 4.32 1.84 18.99
C LEU A 108 4.34 3.33 18.64
N GLN A 109 3.85 4.17 19.55
CA GLN A 109 3.80 5.62 19.45
C GLN A 109 5.17 6.25 19.09
N LEU A 110 5.26 7.01 18.00
CA LEU A 110 6.54 7.55 17.51
C LEU A 110 7.12 8.63 18.43
N THR A 111 6.26 9.53 18.92
CA THR A 111 6.63 10.66 19.79
C THR A 111 5.67 10.77 20.95
N ASP A 112 6.14 11.24 22.10
CA ASP A 112 5.33 11.43 23.31
C ASP A 112 4.39 12.65 23.23
N SER A 113 4.07 13.11 22.00
CA SER A 113 3.13 14.21 21.76
C SER A 113 1.68 13.75 21.85
N GLN A 114 0.83 14.65 22.35
CA GLN A 114 -0.61 14.43 22.46
C GLN A 114 -1.25 14.11 21.10
N GLU A 115 -0.83 14.77 20.02
CA GLU A 115 -1.31 14.49 18.66
C GLU A 115 -1.05 13.03 18.24
N THR A 116 0.15 12.50 18.56
CA THR A 116 0.51 11.11 18.20
C THR A 116 -0.30 10.11 19.00
N ARG A 117 -0.52 10.38 20.29
CA ARG A 117 -1.40 9.61 21.19
C ARG A 117 -2.85 9.60 20.70
N GLU A 118 -3.40 10.77 20.38
CA GLU A 118 -4.78 10.92 19.90
C GLU A 118 -5.01 10.21 18.58
N LYS A 119 -4.07 10.32 17.62
CA LYS A 119 -4.13 9.60 16.35
C LYS A 119 -4.03 8.08 16.51
N LEU A 120 -3.14 7.58 17.37
CA LEU A 120 -3.05 6.13 17.65
C LEU A 120 -4.33 5.59 18.30
N ALA A 121 -4.92 6.34 19.23
CA ALA A 121 -6.21 6.02 19.85
C ALA A 121 -7.40 6.14 18.86
N ASN A 122 -7.35 7.08 17.91
CA ASN A 122 -8.34 7.20 16.84
C ASN A 122 -8.26 6.00 15.88
N ASN A 123 -7.04 5.62 15.47
CA ASN A 123 -6.79 4.45 14.64
C ASN A 123 -7.40 3.20 15.27
N TYR A 124 -7.19 2.96 16.57
CA TYR A 124 -7.79 1.83 17.30
C TYR A 124 -9.33 1.84 17.25
N LYS A 125 -9.96 2.96 17.61
CA LYS A 125 -11.43 3.12 17.63
C LYS A 125 -12.04 2.91 16.25
N LEU A 126 -11.46 3.53 15.21
CA LEU A 126 -11.98 3.44 13.86
C LEU A 126 -11.71 2.06 13.23
N GLN A 127 -10.60 1.39 13.55
CA GLN A 127 -10.37 0.00 13.11
C GLN A 127 -11.47 -0.94 13.60
N LEU A 128 -11.92 -0.79 14.86
CA LEU A 128 -13.05 -1.57 15.41
C LEU A 128 -14.36 -1.21 14.69
N LYS A 129 -14.71 0.08 14.62
CA LYS A 129 -15.93 0.58 13.96
C LYS A 129 -16.05 0.11 12.50
N ILE A 130 -14.95 0.18 11.76
CA ILE A 130 -14.86 -0.22 10.35
C ILE A 130 -14.89 -1.76 10.23
N GLY A 131 -14.21 -2.49 11.12
CA GLY A 131 -14.29 -3.96 11.17
C GLY A 131 -15.72 -4.48 11.36
N GLU A 132 -16.47 -3.89 12.29
CA GLU A 132 -17.90 -4.20 12.49
C GLU A 132 -18.78 -3.86 11.27
N ALA A 133 -18.48 -2.77 10.56
CA ALA A 133 -19.19 -2.41 9.34
C ALA A 133 -18.92 -3.44 8.21
N PHE A 134 -17.67 -3.87 8.07
CA PHE A 134 -17.26 -4.91 7.12
C PHE A 134 -17.96 -6.24 7.39
N ASP A 135 -17.97 -6.73 8.63
CA ASP A 135 -18.63 -8.00 8.99
C ASP A 135 -20.15 -7.95 8.77
N ARG A 136 -20.77 -6.82 9.11
CA ARG A 136 -22.19 -6.55 8.93
C ARG A 136 -22.58 -6.60 7.46
N ILE A 137 -21.82 -5.93 6.58
CA ILE A 137 -22.11 -5.91 5.14
C ILE A 137 -21.78 -7.25 4.47
N ALA A 138 -20.71 -7.95 4.85
CA ALA A 138 -20.45 -9.32 4.39
C ALA A 138 -21.60 -10.27 4.77
N LYS A 139 -22.08 -10.20 6.02
CA LYS A 139 -23.20 -11.03 6.52
C LYS A 139 -24.54 -10.71 5.85
N ILE A 140 -24.86 -9.43 5.62
CA ILE A 140 -26.13 -9.00 5.00
C ILE A 140 -26.14 -9.29 3.49
N SER A 141 -25.06 -8.96 2.78
CA SER A 141 -24.96 -9.16 1.33
C SER A 141 -24.85 -10.63 0.93
N LYS A 142 -24.34 -11.49 1.83
CA LYS A 142 -23.88 -12.86 1.55
C LYS A 142 -22.80 -12.93 0.47
N MET A 143 -22.15 -11.81 0.16
CA MET A 143 -21.03 -11.74 -0.77
C MET A 143 -19.72 -11.87 -0.02
N GLU A 144 -18.75 -12.54 -0.62
CA GLU A 144 -17.36 -12.43 -0.19
C GLU A 144 -16.84 -11.05 -0.66
N LEU A 145 -16.38 -10.22 0.28
CA LEU A 145 -15.82 -8.92 -0.06
C LEU A 145 -14.47 -9.08 -0.80
N GLY A 146 -14.21 -8.16 -1.71
CA GLY A 146 -12.97 -8.08 -2.48
C GLY A 146 -11.83 -7.40 -1.72
N VAL A 147 -12.15 -6.50 -0.79
CA VAL A 147 -11.16 -5.83 0.07
C VAL A 147 -11.29 -6.27 1.51
N GLN A 148 -10.14 -6.35 2.19
CA GLN A 148 -10.03 -6.74 3.60
C GLN A 148 -9.61 -5.55 4.47
N VAL A 149 -9.99 -5.57 5.75
CA VAL A 149 -9.46 -4.65 6.76
C VAL A 149 -8.79 -5.45 7.88
N PRO A 150 -7.58 -5.05 8.34
CA PRO A 150 -6.96 -5.65 9.53
C PRO A 150 -7.86 -5.53 10.76
N ARG A 151 -7.78 -6.49 11.68
CA ARG A 151 -8.38 -6.35 13.02
C ARG A 151 -7.45 -5.66 14.00
N ALA A 152 -8.03 -4.78 14.82
CA ALA A 152 -7.39 -4.36 16.05
C ALA A 152 -7.74 -5.37 17.15
N HIS A 153 -6.73 -5.74 17.96
CA HIS A 153 -6.91 -6.69 19.06
C HIS A 153 -7.02 -5.97 20.41
N TRP A 154 -6.13 -5.00 20.65
CA TRP A 154 -6.09 -4.18 21.87
C TRP A 154 -5.13 -3.00 21.70
N ILE A 155 -5.23 -2.04 22.62
CA ILE A 155 -4.26 -0.97 22.83
C ILE A 155 -3.79 -1.04 24.29
N ALA A 156 -2.51 -0.76 24.55
CA ALA A 156 -1.92 -0.65 25.87
C ALA A 156 -1.13 0.67 26.01
N THR A 157 -0.98 1.14 27.24
CA THR A 157 -0.39 2.43 27.64
C THR A 157 1.01 2.23 28.23
N PRO A 158 1.78 3.29 28.57
CA PRO A 158 3.08 3.14 29.23
C PRO A 158 3.03 2.39 30.57
N ASP A 159 1.89 2.46 31.27
CA ASP A 159 1.70 1.91 32.61
C ASP A 159 1.25 0.44 32.61
N ASP A 160 0.92 -0.13 31.45
CA ASP A 160 0.47 -1.52 31.28
C ASP A 160 1.64 -2.51 31.38
N LYS A 161 2.11 -2.72 32.61
CA LYS A 161 3.21 -3.61 33.00
C LYS A 161 3.08 -5.04 32.45
N SER A 162 1.87 -5.56 32.40
CA SER A 162 1.55 -6.89 31.85
C SER A 162 1.99 -7.06 30.39
N PHE A 163 2.03 -5.97 29.62
CA PHE A 163 2.64 -5.95 28.29
C PHE A 163 4.11 -5.51 28.33
N TRP A 164 4.44 -4.43 29.03
CA TRP A 164 5.76 -3.81 28.93
C TRP A 164 6.88 -4.58 29.61
N GLU A 165 6.67 -5.13 30.82
CA GLU A 165 7.70 -5.88 31.55
C GLU A 165 8.24 -7.09 30.73
N PRO A 166 7.41 -7.91 30.06
CA PRO A 166 7.92 -8.99 29.20
C PRO A 166 8.43 -8.55 27.82
N ASN A 167 8.09 -7.35 27.30
CA ASN A 167 8.39 -6.96 25.90
C ASN A 167 9.40 -5.82 25.72
N LEU A 168 9.68 -4.99 26.73
CA LEU A 168 10.50 -3.77 26.57
C LEU A 168 11.92 -4.05 26.03
N ASP A 169 12.52 -5.21 26.33
CA ASP A 169 13.84 -5.61 25.82
C ASP A 169 13.82 -6.37 24.48
N ARG A 170 12.63 -6.60 23.89
CA ARG A 170 12.47 -7.29 22.60
C ARG A 170 12.45 -6.35 21.40
N PHE A 171 12.08 -5.09 21.60
CA PHE A 171 12.03 -4.08 20.54
C PHE A 171 13.43 -3.58 20.16
N GLU A 172 13.56 -3.13 18.91
CA GLU A 172 14.76 -2.46 18.42
C GLU A 172 14.71 -0.97 18.80
N TRP A 173 15.76 -0.51 19.50
CA TRP A 173 15.85 0.85 20.04
C TRP A 173 16.99 1.63 19.38
N SER A 174 16.81 2.93 19.17
CA SER A 174 17.83 3.83 18.60
C SER A 174 17.94 5.12 19.42
N LYS A 175 18.82 6.04 19.01
CA LYS A 175 18.91 7.38 19.61
C LYS A 175 17.68 8.23 19.33
N GLU A 176 17.07 8.02 18.17
CA GLU A 176 15.87 8.68 17.66
C GLU A 176 14.59 8.02 18.19
N PHE A 177 14.67 6.74 18.57
CA PHE A 177 13.61 5.97 19.20
C PHE A 177 14.13 5.29 20.49
N PRO A 178 14.27 6.04 21.60
CA PRO A 178 14.85 5.51 22.84
C PRO A 178 13.92 4.52 23.57
N LYS A 179 14.56 3.60 24.31
CA LYS A 179 13.93 2.58 25.16
C LYS A 179 13.10 3.21 26.28
N GLN A 180 11.80 3.20 26.10
CA GLN A 180 10.79 3.60 27.09
C GLN A 180 9.46 2.91 26.78
N SER A 181 8.62 2.70 27.80
CA SER A 181 7.22 2.31 27.60
C SER A 181 6.44 3.46 26.95
N ARG A 182 5.47 3.14 26.10
CA ARG A 182 4.70 4.08 25.26
C ARG A 182 3.26 3.63 25.10
N ASP A 183 2.42 4.40 24.40
CA ASP A 183 1.20 3.84 23.85
C ASP A 183 1.55 2.83 22.72
N VAL A 184 0.85 1.70 22.66
CA VAL A 184 1.09 0.60 21.71
C VAL A 184 -0.21 -0.07 21.29
N LEU A 185 -0.38 -0.20 19.97
CA LEU A 185 -1.56 -0.79 19.33
C LEU A 185 -1.21 -2.14 18.71
N CYS A 186 -1.94 -3.20 19.06
CA CYS A 186 -1.79 -4.54 18.51
C CYS A 186 -2.85 -4.85 17.45
N MET A 187 -2.41 -5.30 16.26
CA MET A 187 -3.26 -5.49 15.08
C MET A 187 -2.89 -6.71 14.24
N GLU A 188 -3.86 -7.22 13.48
CA GLU A 188 -3.70 -8.24 12.44
C GLU A 188 -2.67 -7.80 11.39
N ARG A 189 -1.73 -8.68 11.08
CA ARG A 189 -0.63 -8.40 10.17
C ARG A 189 -0.98 -8.69 8.72
N ILE A 190 -0.99 -7.63 7.92
CA ILE A 190 -0.70 -7.73 6.48
C ILE A 190 0.78 -8.08 6.36
N PHE A 191 1.10 -9.23 5.79
CA PHE A 191 2.50 -9.60 5.50
C PHE A 191 2.88 -9.06 4.12
N PRO A 192 4.19 -8.89 3.85
CA PRO A 192 4.65 -8.55 2.53
C PRO A 192 4.28 -9.57 1.46
N MET A 193 4.45 -9.16 0.20
CA MET A 193 4.30 -10.03 -0.97
C MET A 193 5.26 -11.23 -0.87
N PRO A 194 4.83 -12.44 -1.32
CA PRO A 194 5.68 -13.63 -1.28
C PRO A 194 6.98 -13.48 -2.09
N GLN A 195 8.04 -14.18 -1.67
CA GLN A 195 9.37 -14.04 -2.28
C GLN A 195 9.42 -14.26 -3.81
N PRO A 196 8.66 -15.19 -4.42
CA PRO A 196 8.58 -15.30 -5.88
C PRO A 196 8.05 -14.02 -6.53
N VAL A 197 6.97 -13.45 -5.99
CA VAL A 197 6.35 -12.22 -6.51
C VAL A 197 7.30 -11.02 -6.38
N ARG A 198 7.94 -10.85 -5.22
CA ARG A 198 8.94 -9.79 -4.99
C ARG A 198 10.11 -9.87 -5.99
N SER A 199 10.60 -11.08 -6.23
CA SER A 199 11.69 -11.32 -7.18
C SER A 199 11.29 -10.97 -8.61
N ALA A 200 10.09 -11.37 -9.03
CA ALA A 200 9.56 -11.06 -10.35
C ALA A 200 9.28 -9.56 -10.56
N ILE A 201 8.78 -8.85 -9.54
CA ILE A 201 8.60 -7.38 -9.59
C ILE A 201 9.96 -6.69 -9.81
N ILE A 202 11.02 -7.14 -9.13
CA ILE A 202 12.38 -6.65 -9.37
C ILE A 202 12.83 -6.99 -10.80
N ASP A 203 12.67 -8.24 -11.25
CA ASP A 203 13.13 -8.65 -12.58
C ASP A 203 12.37 -7.99 -13.75
N TYR A 204 11.17 -7.45 -13.52
CA TYR A 204 10.40 -6.75 -14.55
C TYR A 204 10.58 -5.23 -14.49
N PHE A 205 10.54 -4.62 -13.29
CA PHE A 205 10.55 -3.17 -13.13
C PHE A 205 11.92 -2.55 -12.78
N CYS A 206 12.91 -3.35 -12.38
CA CYS A 206 14.23 -2.86 -11.99
C CYS A 206 15.24 -2.92 -13.14
N GLN A 207 16.14 -1.92 -13.19
CA GLN A 207 17.28 -1.86 -14.11
C GLN A 207 18.19 -3.07 -13.89
N TRP A 208 18.61 -3.73 -14.97
CA TRP A 208 19.25 -5.06 -14.90
C TRP A 208 20.55 -5.04 -14.08
N GLU A 209 21.28 -3.93 -14.13
CA GLU A 209 22.53 -3.67 -13.41
C GLU A 209 22.40 -3.74 -11.87
N ILE A 210 21.20 -3.53 -11.33
CA ILE A 210 20.93 -3.45 -9.89
C ILE A 210 19.91 -4.49 -9.39
N ARG A 211 19.40 -5.39 -10.25
CA ARG A 211 18.42 -6.43 -9.87
C ARG A 211 18.90 -7.29 -8.71
N GLN A 212 20.15 -7.74 -8.73
CA GLN A 212 20.68 -8.61 -7.68
C GLN A 212 20.78 -7.87 -6.35
N ALA A 213 21.37 -6.66 -6.34
CA ALA A 213 21.42 -5.81 -5.15
C ALA A 213 20.01 -5.50 -4.58
N ALA A 214 19.01 -5.31 -5.44
CA ALA A 214 17.63 -5.11 -5.02
C ALA A 214 16.95 -6.38 -4.45
N LYS A 215 17.40 -7.59 -4.84
CA LYS A 215 16.93 -8.87 -4.26
C LYS A 215 17.58 -9.15 -2.90
N ASP A 216 18.84 -8.76 -2.74
CA ASP A 216 19.64 -8.98 -1.53
C ASP A 216 19.32 -7.97 -0.42
N ASP A 217 18.82 -6.77 -0.77
CA ASP A 217 18.36 -5.76 0.19
C ASP A 217 17.27 -6.28 1.14
N LEU A 218 17.54 -6.19 2.44
CA LEU A 218 16.62 -6.59 3.50
C LEU A 218 15.34 -5.73 3.53
N ALA A 219 15.42 -4.44 3.19
CA ALA A 219 14.25 -3.55 3.13
C ALA A 219 13.25 -3.98 2.04
N ASN A 220 13.75 -4.61 0.97
CA ASN A 220 12.93 -5.17 -0.10
C ASN A 220 12.24 -6.51 0.28
N ARG A 221 12.38 -6.97 1.53
CA ARG A 221 11.58 -8.05 2.10
C ARG A 221 10.21 -7.56 2.54
N ASP A 222 10.10 -6.33 3.07
CA ASP A 222 8.85 -5.72 3.53
C ASP A 222 8.07 -5.05 2.38
N CYS A 223 7.85 -5.81 1.29
CA CYS A 223 7.14 -5.34 0.11
C CYS A 223 5.62 -5.32 0.30
N MET A 224 5.02 -4.14 0.21
CA MET A 224 3.58 -3.97 -0.03
C MET A 224 3.38 -3.20 -1.33
N VAL A 225 2.44 -3.64 -2.17
CA VAL A 225 2.19 -3.04 -3.48
C VAL A 225 0.99 -2.11 -3.37
N GLN A 226 1.19 -0.80 -3.56
CA GLN A 226 0.10 0.17 -3.62
C GLN A 226 -0.42 0.27 -5.06
N PRO A 227 -1.68 -0.14 -5.36
CA PRO A 227 -2.30 0.09 -6.67
C PRO A 227 -2.66 1.58 -6.85
N PHE A 228 -2.31 2.15 -8.01
CA PHE A 228 -2.67 3.52 -8.41
C PHE A 228 -3.51 3.50 -9.70
N LEU A 229 -4.82 3.33 -9.55
CA LEU A 229 -5.77 3.28 -10.67
C LEU A 229 -6.16 4.69 -11.16
N GLY A 230 -6.18 5.69 -10.28
CA GLY A 230 -6.56 7.07 -10.60
C GLY A 230 -5.48 7.93 -11.27
N ARG A 231 -4.26 7.42 -11.47
CA ARG A 231 -3.13 8.21 -11.99
C ARG A 231 -2.16 7.38 -12.83
N LYS A 232 -1.89 7.83 -14.06
CA LYS A 232 -0.77 7.34 -14.88
C LYS A 232 0.57 7.83 -14.32
N ARG A 233 1.59 6.97 -14.30
CA ARG A 233 2.98 7.36 -14.03
C ARG A 233 3.53 8.14 -15.21
N HIS A 234 3.82 9.42 -15.00
CA HIS A 234 4.43 10.30 -16.00
C HIS A 234 5.93 10.40 -15.72
N GLY A 235 6.77 10.10 -16.72
CA GLY A 235 8.24 10.22 -16.63
C GLY A 235 8.92 9.18 -15.73
N ASN A 236 9.44 8.09 -16.32
CA ASN A 236 10.49 7.28 -15.67
C ASN A 236 11.41 6.52 -16.65
N GLN A 237 11.30 6.74 -17.96
CA GLN A 237 12.33 6.26 -18.89
C GLN A 237 13.58 7.13 -18.71
N GLY A 238 14.64 6.59 -18.12
CA GLY A 238 15.91 7.30 -17.89
C GLY A 238 16.08 7.98 -16.52
N SER A 239 15.39 7.55 -15.46
CA SER A 239 15.78 7.97 -14.10
C SER A 239 17.20 7.49 -13.79
N LYS A 240 18.09 8.44 -13.44
CA LYS A 240 19.50 8.19 -13.12
C LYS A 240 19.72 7.66 -11.69
N LEU A 241 18.66 7.60 -10.88
CA LEU A 241 18.72 7.10 -9.51
C LEU A 241 18.81 5.57 -9.53
N LYS A 242 19.98 5.02 -9.15
CA LYS A 242 20.27 3.58 -9.09
C LYS A 242 19.65 2.87 -7.87
N SER A 243 18.48 3.33 -7.42
CA SER A 243 17.80 2.87 -6.21
C SER A 243 16.42 2.31 -6.55
N PHE A 244 16.14 1.08 -6.10
CA PHE A 244 14.86 0.40 -6.30
C PHE A 244 14.35 -0.14 -4.96
N SER A 245 13.18 0.37 -4.54
CA SER A 245 12.51 -0.05 -3.31
C SER A 245 11.21 -0.78 -3.63
N LEU A 246 10.98 -1.89 -2.94
CA LEU A 246 9.71 -2.62 -2.91
C LEU A 246 8.79 -2.21 -1.75
N ARG A 247 9.29 -1.46 -0.76
CA ARG A 247 8.49 -0.93 0.36
C ARG A 247 7.59 0.19 -0.16
N ASN A 248 6.28 0.00 -0.04
CA ASN A 248 5.21 0.80 -0.64
C ASN A 248 5.38 0.99 -2.17
N PHE A 249 5.56 -0.12 -2.89
CA PHE A 249 5.78 -0.15 -4.34
C PHE A 249 4.54 0.32 -5.12
N LYS A 250 4.64 1.47 -5.79
CA LYS A 250 3.51 2.15 -6.45
C LYS A 250 3.26 1.60 -7.87
N LEU A 251 2.34 0.65 -7.98
CA LEU A 251 1.95 0.00 -9.24
C LEU A 251 0.83 0.79 -9.92
N HIS A 252 1.20 1.60 -10.92
CA HIS A 252 0.30 2.53 -11.60
C HIS A 252 -0.49 1.85 -12.72
N ILE A 253 -1.63 2.41 -13.13
CA ILE A 253 -2.46 1.88 -14.23
C ILE A 253 -1.66 1.61 -15.51
N ASN A 254 -0.74 2.49 -15.92
CA ASN A 254 0.07 2.29 -17.13
C ASN A 254 1.18 1.22 -16.96
N ASP A 255 1.39 0.71 -15.76
CA ASP A 255 2.21 -0.47 -15.50
C ASP A 255 1.33 -1.75 -15.47
N LEU A 256 0.10 -1.67 -14.93
CA LEU A 256 -0.91 -2.74 -15.04
C LEU A 256 -1.31 -3.04 -16.49
N GLN A 257 -1.47 -2.00 -17.31
CA GLN A 257 -1.74 -2.10 -18.75
C GLN A 257 -0.62 -2.85 -19.49
N LYS A 258 0.66 -2.66 -19.11
CA LYS A 258 1.80 -3.41 -19.69
C LYS A 258 1.79 -4.88 -19.26
N LEU A 259 1.42 -5.17 -18.02
CA LEU A 259 1.29 -6.54 -17.52
C LEU A 259 0.11 -7.29 -18.15
N GLY A 260 -0.82 -6.59 -18.80
CA GLY A 260 -2.04 -7.20 -19.33
C GLY A 260 -3.02 -7.66 -18.25
N LEU A 261 -2.92 -7.07 -17.05
CA LEU A 261 -3.88 -7.24 -15.96
C LEU A 261 -5.20 -6.51 -16.28
N ALA A 262 -6.31 -7.04 -15.78
CA ALA A 262 -7.63 -6.42 -15.85
C ALA A 262 -7.97 -5.80 -14.47
N PRO A 263 -7.68 -4.51 -14.22
CA PRO A 263 -7.83 -3.89 -12.91
C PRO A 263 -9.28 -3.66 -12.45
N THR A 264 -10.27 -4.09 -13.22
CA THR A 264 -11.71 -3.94 -12.91
C THR A 264 -12.07 -4.54 -11.55
N GLU A 265 -11.57 -5.75 -11.25
CA GLU A 265 -11.79 -6.42 -9.95
C GLU A 265 -11.25 -5.59 -8.78
N TRP A 266 -10.12 -4.90 -8.98
CA TRP A 266 -9.54 -4.02 -7.97
C TRP A 266 -10.34 -2.72 -7.83
N ALA A 267 -10.85 -2.16 -8.94
CA ALA A 267 -11.73 -0.99 -8.90
C ALA A 267 -13.06 -1.30 -8.18
N GLU A 268 -13.62 -2.49 -8.38
CA GLU A 268 -14.80 -2.97 -7.64
C GLU A 268 -14.49 -3.23 -6.17
N ALA A 269 -13.37 -3.87 -5.84
CA ALA A 269 -12.96 -4.06 -4.45
C ALA A 269 -12.67 -2.73 -3.72
N MET A 270 -12.07 -1.74 -4.38
CA MET A 270 -11.93 -0.38 -3.84
C MET A 270 -13.29 0.29 -3.61
N ALA A 271 -14.22 0.12 -4.55
CA ALA A 271 -15.58 0.66 -4.44
C ALA A 271 -16.37 0.07 -3.26
N GLU A 272 -16.21 -1.23 -2.98
CA GLU A 272 -16.73 -1.85 -1.76
C GLU A 272 -16.15 -1.19 -0.51
N GLY A 273 -14.82 -1.04 -0.45
CA GLY A 273 -14.14 -0.42 0.69
C GLY A 273 -14.65 0.99 0.96
N MET A 274 -14.64 1.86 -0.06
CA MET A 274 -15.13 3.23 0.07
C MET A 274 -16.63 3.29 0.42
N ALA A 275 -17.46 2.41 -0.14
CA ALA A 275 -18.89 2.37 0.18
C ALA A 275 -19.16 1.88 1.61
N ILE A 276 -18.40 0.90 2.13
CA ILE A 276 -18.54 0.45 3.51
C ILE A 276 -18.03 1.55 4.47
N LEU A 277 -16.90 2.20 4.19
CA LEU A 277 -16.41 3.36 4.94
C LEU A 277 -17.48 4.46 5.05
N HIS A 278 -17.93 4.99 3.90
CA HIS A 278 -18.85 6.12 3.88
C HIS A 278 -20.23 5.73 4.39
N CYS A 279 -20.81 4.62 3.92
CA CYS A 279 -22.23 4.32 4.10
C CYS A 279 -22.58 3.37 5.24
N SER A 280 -21.64 2.58 5.77
CA SER A 280 -21.90 1.68 6.92
C SER A 280 -21.04 1.97 8.15
N ALA A 281 -19.80 2.45 7.99
CA ALA A 281 -18.98 2.93 9.10
C ALA A 281 -19.19 4.43 9.37
N MET A 282 -19.78 5.18 8.42
CA MET A 282 -20.01 6.62 8.51
C MET A 282 -18.72 7.39 8.83
N VAL A 283 -17.67 7.14 8.04
CA VAL A 283 -16.37 7.85 8.11
C VAL A 283 -15.98 8.47 6.76
N ASP A 284 -15.16 9.51 6.77
CA ASP A 284 -14.73 10.27 5.58
C ASP A 284 -13.73 9.54 4.67
N GLY A 285 -12.97 8.58 5.20
CA GLY A 285 -11.89 7.91 4.45
C GLY A 285 -10.66 8.81 4.23
N ASN A 286 -10.43 9.80 5.10
CA ASN A 286 -9.27 10.69 5.00
C ASN A 286 -7.94 9.99 5.32
N ASP A 287 -6.94 10.18 4.45
CA ASP A 287 -5.57 9.63 4.48
C ASP A 287 -5.45 8.09 4.43
N ILE A 288 -6.52 7.37 4.05
CA ILE A 288 -6.51 5.91 3.93
C ILE A 288 -5.61 5.39 2.80
N GLU A 289 -4.94 4.26 3.03
CA GLU A 289 -4.21 3.54 1.99
C GLU A 289 -4.90 2.22 1.60
N PHE A 290 -4.90 1.94 0.30
CA PHE A 290 -5.12 0.59 -0.24
C PHE A 290 -3.78 -0.08 -0.53
N VAL A 291 -3.57 -1.31 -0.04
CA VAL A 291 -2.36 -2.10 -0.32
C VAL A 291 -2.69 -3.51 -0.75
N ILE A 292 -1.86 -4.06 -1.64
CA ILE A 292 -1.82 -5.49 -1.92
C ILE A 292 -0.66 -6.08 -1.10
N GLY A 293 -1.02 -7.05 -0.27
CA GLY A 293 -0.14 -7.81 0.61
C GLY A 293 -0.72 -9.21 0.83
N SER A 294 -0.12 -10.04 1.68
CA SER A 294 -0.51 -11.45 1.83
C SER A 294 -0.94 -11.86 3.24
N SER A 295 -1.81 -12.88 3.33
CA SER A 295 -2.15 -13.61 4.57
C SER A 295 -1.71 -15.08 4.49
N PRO A 296 -1.44 -15.78 5.63
CA PRO A 296 -1.14 -17.20 5.63
C PRO A 296 -2.45 -18.01 5.51
N THR A 297 -2.60 -18.76 4.41
CA THR A 297 -3.74 -19.66 4.10
C THR A 297 -5.15 -19.02 4.06
N PRO A 298 -6.15 -19.70 3.45
CA PRO A 298 -7.45 -19.08 3.17
C PRO A 298 -8.34 -18.89 4.41
N GLN A 299 -9.10 -17.79 4.36
CA GLN A 299 -10.33 -17.55 5.11
C GLN A 299 -10.20 -17.46 6.65
N GLN A 300 -9.87 -16.25 7.11
CA GLN A 300 -10.39 -15.66 8.36
C GLN A 300 -10.12 -16.40 9.69
N SER A 301 -9.27 -17.43 9.74
CA SER A 301 -8.93 -18.16 10.98
C SER A 301 -8.46 -17.22 12.11
N VAL A 302 -7.71 -16.17 11.75
CA VAL A 302 -7.23 -15.09 12.63
C VAL A 302 -8.35 -14.16 13.14
N ARG A 303 -9.50 -14.13 12.47
CA ARG A 303 -10.63 -13.22 12.75
C ARG A 303 -11.79 -13.87 13.50
N HIS A 304 -11.81 -15.19 13.57
CA HIS A 304 -12.81 -15.94 14.33
C HIS A 304 -12.27 -16.25 15.73
N ALA A 305 -13.15 -16.21 16.73
CA ALA A 305 -12.80 -16.71 18.06
C ALA A 305 -12.42 -18.21 17.99
N PRO A 306 -11.53 -18.71 18.85
CA PRO A 306 -11.16 -20.13 18.89
C PRO A 306 -12.40 -21.04 18.89
N ARG A 307 -12.47 -21.97 17.93
CA ARG A 307 -13.65 -22.82 17.74
C ARG A 307 -13.88 -23.65 19.01
N TYR A 308 -15.14 -23.79 19.42
CA TYR A 308 -15.49 -24.58 20.61
C TYR A 308 -14.88 -25.99 20.58
N ALA A 309 -14.91 -26.66 19.43
CA ALA A 309 -14.32 -27.99 19.23
C ALA A 309 -12.78 -28.06 19.34
N ASP A 310 -12.07 -26.92 19.30
CA ASP A 310 -10.63 -26.86 19.59
C ASP A 310 -10.38 -26.48 21.05
N VAL A 311 -11.21 -25.61 21.63
CA VAL A 311 -11.17 -25.28 23.06
C VAL A 311 -11.55 -26.50 23.92
N GLN A 312 -12.45 -27.36 23.46
CA GLN A 312 -12.80 -28.65 24.11
C GLN A 312 -11.63 -29.64 24.20
N LYS A 313 -10.53 -29.44 23.47
CA LYS A 313 -9.33 -30.28 23.51
C LYS A 313 -8.30 -29.78 24.54
N LEU A 314 -8.54 -28.62 25.15
CA LEU A 314 -7.65 -28.00 26.14
C LEU A 314 -7.97 -28.52 27.54
N GLU A 315 -6.93 -28.86 28.29
CA GLU A 315 -7.06 -29.24 29.69
C GLU A 315 -7.33 -28.02 30.60
N ALA A 316 -7.87 -28.27 31.79
CA ALA A 316 -8.26 -27.22 32.73
C ALA A 316 -7.05 -26.39 33.19
N GLY A 317 -6.95 -25.15 32.70
CA GLY A 317 -5.84 -24.24 32.97
C GLY A 317 -4.88 -24.03 31.79
N GLU A 318 -5.05 -24.74 30.67
CA GLU A 318 -4.27 -24.47 29.47
C GLU A 318 -4.61 -23.12 28.83
N SER A 319 -3.59 -22.47 28.27
CA SER A 319 -3.72 -21.10 27.78
C SER A 319 -4.23 -21.04 26.34
N THR A 320 -5.46 -20.56 26.18
CA THR A 320 -6.05 -20.20 24.88
C THR A 320 -5.26 -19.13 24.12
N PHE A 321 -4.32 -18.43 24.77
CA PHE A 321 -3.37 -17.56 24.07
C PHE A 321 -2.58 -18.31 23.00
N LYS A 322 -2.08 -19.52 23.28
CA LYS A 322 -1.39 -20.35 22.27
C LYS A 322 -2.34 -20.75 21.14
N LEU A 323 -3.59 -21.07 21.44
CA LEU A 323 -4.60 -21.38 20.42
C LEU A 323 -4.99 -20.15 19.58
N ALA A 324 -4.89 -18.94 20.12
CA ALA A 324 -5.17 -17.68 19.40
C ALA A 324 -3.97 -17.13 18.61
N THR A 325 -2.73 -17.50 18.97
CA THR A 325 -1.50 -16.88 18.42
C THR A 325 -0.57 -17.86 17.70
N SER A 326 -0.63 -19.15 18.03
CA SER A 326 0.23 -20.23 17.52
C SER A 326 -0.53 -21.26 16.68
N SER A 327 -1.76 -20.97 16.25
CA SER A 327 -2.69 -21.93 15.63
C SER A 327 -2.36 -22.29 14.19
N GLY A 328 -1.31 -23.08 14.00
CA GLY A 328 -1.06 -23.88 12.78
C GLY A 328 -0.98 -23.06 11.49
N GLN A 329 -0.56 -21.80 11.56
CA GLN A 329 -0.57 -20.88 10.43
C GLN A 329 0.45 -21.33 9.37
N ASP A 330 -0.03 -21.66 8.17
CA ASP A 330 0.84 -22.02 7.07
C ASP A 330 1.48 -20.75 6.48
N PHE A 331 2.65 -20.40 7.02
CA PHE A 331 3.43 -19.25 6.56
C PHE A 331 4.07 -19.47 5.18
N ARG A 332 3.96 -20.67 4.59
CA ARG A 332 4.46 -20.98 3.23
C ARG A 332 3.41 -20.74 2.17
N HIS A 333 2.13 -21.07 2.41
CA HIS A 333 1.05 -20.88 1.44
C HIS A 333 0.34 -19.53 1.68
N ARG A 334 0.67 -18.56 0.83
CA ARG A 334 0.31 -17.15 1.02
C ARG A 334 -0.75 -16.71 0.01
N ILE A 335 -1.88 -16.21 0.46
CA ILE A 335 -2.89 -15.62 -0.43
C ILE A 335 -2.67 -14.11 -0.52
N ASN A 336 -2.52 -13.60 -1.74
CA ASN A 336 -2.46 -12.17 -2.02
C ASN A 336 -3.87 -11.57 -1.94
N SER A 337 -4.01 -10.36 -1.40
CA SER A 337 -5.32 -9.71 -1.25
C SER A 337 -5.19 -8.20 -1.25
N LEU A 338 -6.29 -7.51 -1.62
CA LEU A 338 -6.41 -6.08 -1.42
C LEU A 338 -6.82 -5.81 0.05
N TRP A 339 -6.13 -4.87 0.67
CA TRP A 339 -6.34 -4.42 2.04
C TRP A 339 -6.55 -2.91 2.08
N LEU A 340 -7.21 -2.45 3.14
CA LEU A 340 -7.52 -1.05 3.42
C LEU A 340 -7.07 -0.72 4.85
N LEU A 341 -6.26 0.35 5.01
CA LEU A 341 -5.56 0.68 6.26
C LEU A 341 -5.29 2.19 6.45
N ASP A 342 -4.64 2.53 7.58
CA ASP A 342 -4.40 3.87 8.15
C ASP A 342 -5.67 4.74 8.26
N PHE A 343 -6.40 4.47 9.35
CA PHE A 343 -7.59 5.23 9.75
C PHE A 343 -7.28 6.30 10.82
N ASP A 344 -6.02 6.66 11.08
CA ASP A 344 -5.68 7.58 12.18
C ASP A 344 -6.10 9.03 11.90
N ALA A 345 -6.12 9.42 10.62
CA ALA A 345 -6.58 10.74 10.17
C ALA A 345 -8.06 10.79 9.74
N CYS A 346 -8.76 9.65 9.74
CA CYS A 346 -10.19 9.55 9.42
C CYS A 346 -11.08 10.18 10.51
N LYS A 347 -12.29 10.60 10.10
CA LYS A 347 -13.30 11.21 10.98
C LYS A 347 -14.70 10.69 10.67
N ASP A 348 -15.59 10.77 11.66
CA ASP A 348 -17.01 10.49 11.49
C ASP A 348 -17.70 11.53 10.58
N ILE A 349 -18.65 11.09 9.75
CA ILE A 349 -19.44 11.95 8.85
C ILE A 349 -20.96 11.74 9.04
N PRO A 350 -21.77 12.81 8.93
CA PRO A 350 -23.23 12.69 8.87
C PRO A 350 -23.69 12.26 7.48
N MET A 351 -24.86 11.63 7.36
CA MET A 351 -25.41 11.18 6.07
C MET A 351 -26.14 12.32 5.29
N ASP A 352 -25.56 13.52 5.31
CA ASP A 352 -26.08 14.73 4.66
C ASP A 352 -25.05 15.35 3.67
N GLN A 353 -25.24 16.61 3.26
CA GLN A 353 -24.32 17.28 2.32
C GLN A 353 -22.92 17.46 2.91
N SER A 354 -22.79 17.81 4.20
CA SER A 354 -21.49 18.04 4.84
C SER A 354 -20.65 16.76 4.91
N GLY A 355 -21.29 15.59 5.06
CA GLY A 355 -20.61 14.30 4.96
C GLY A 355 -20.24 13.91 3.52
N VAL A 356 -21.08 14.27 2.52
CA VAL A 356 -20.71 14.14 1.10
C VAL A 356 -19.50 15.01 0.78
N ASP A 357 -19.47 16.25 1.27
CA ASP A 357 -18.37 17.20 1.05
C ASP A 357 -17.07 16.73 1.72
N ALA A 358 -17.15 16.16 2.94
CA ALA A 358 -16.01 15.58 3.64
C ALA A 358 -15.45 14.34 2.94
N ALA A 359 -16.32 13.38 2.57
CA ALA A 359 -15.95 12.19 1.83
C ALA A 359 -15.36 12.53 0.44
N LEU A 360 -15.91 13.56 -0.23
CA LEU A 360 -15.34 14.09 -1.48
C LEU A 360 -13.94 14.66 -1.26
N ALA A 361 -13.75 15.49 -0.23
CA ALA A 361 -12.46 16.12 0.05
C ALA A 361 -11.35 15.08 0.31
N ALA A 362 -11.66 14.01 1.05
CA ALA A 362 -10.78 12.85 1.23
C ALA A 362 -10.54 12.11 -0.09
N PHE A 363 -11.61 11.73 -0.80
CA PHE A 363 -11.51 10.97 -2.04
C PHE A 363 -10.70 11.69 -3.14
N LEU A 364 -10.72 13.03 -3.19
CA LEU A 364 -9.93 13.80 -4.16
C LEU A 364 -8.41 13.74 -3.91
N GLN A 365 -7.96 13.48 -2.68
CA GLN A 365 -6.53 13.22 -2.38
C GLN A 365 -6.13 11.77 -2.67
N LEU A 366 -7.07 10.83 -2.54
CA LEU A 366 -6.87 9.40 -2.77
C LEU A 366 -6.63 9.07 -4.26
N TYR A 367 -5.38 9.10 -4.71
CA TYR A 367 -4.99 8.77 -6.10
C TYR A 367 -5.09 7.27 -6.45
N GLN A 368 -5.50 6.42 -5.51
CA GLN A 368 -5.51 4.96 -5.68
C GLN A 368 -6.76 4.48 -6.42
N CYS A 369 -7.93 5.02 -6.08
CA CYS A 369 -9.19 4.74 -6.77
C CYS A 369 -9.22 5.36 -8.19
N PRO A 370 -9.99 4.80 -9.15
CA PRO A 370 -10.15 5.38 -10.48
C PRO A 370 -10.80 6.77 -10.44
N ARG A 371 -10.71 7.48 -11.56
CA ARG A 371 -11.28 8.83 -11.76
C ARG A 371 -12.19 8.85 -13.01
N PRO A 372 -13.30 9.62 -13.00
CA PRO A 372 -14.09 9.91 -14.20
C PRO A 372 -13.41 10.96 -15.09
N HIS A 373 -14.03 11.22 -16.25
CA HIS A 373 -13.69 12.32 -17.16
C HIS A 373 -12.22 12.29 -17.58
N THR A 374 -11.77 11.11 -18.00
CA THR A 374 -10.43 10.84 -18.51
C THR A 374 -10.47 10.58 -20.01
N ASP A 375 -9.45 11.08 -20.74
CA ASP A 375 -9.28 10.83 -22.18
C ASP A 375 -8.76 9.40 -22.48
N ASP A 376 -9.17 8.40 -21.69
CA ASP A 376 -8.72 7.01 -21.77
C ASP A 376 -9.88 6.05 -21.46
N SER A 377 -10.30 5.28 -22.46
CA SER A 377 -11.46 4.40 -22.36
C SER A 377 -11.36 3.33 -21.27
N ARG A 378 -10.15 2.92 -20.85
CA ARG A 378 -9.95 1.94 -19.76
C ARG A 378 -10.02 2.59 -18.38
N LEU A 379 -9.62 3.85 -18.25
CA LEU A 379 -9.87 4.62 -17.01
C LEU A 379 -11.38 4.84 -16.82
N GLU A 380 -12.08 5.21 -17.89
CA GLU A 380 -13.55 5.34 -17.88
C GLU A 380 -14.27 4.01 -17.59
N GLU A 381 -13.76 2.88 -18.09
CA GLU A 381 -14.28 1.54 -17.80
C GLU A 381 -14.13 1.19 -16.30
N MET A 382 -12.95 1.44 -15.71
CA MET A 382 -12.74 1.27 -14.27
C MET A 382 -13.60 2.21 -13.43
N TRP A 383 -13.80 3.47 -13.85
CA TRP A 383 -14.70 4.38 -13.14
C TRP A 383 -16.14 3.86 -13.16
N LYS A 384 -16.62 3.36 -14.31
CA LYS A 384 -17.97 2.78 -14.42
C LYS A 384 -18.13 1.56 -13.51
N ALA A 385 -17.16 0.65 -13.48
CA ALA A 385 -17.17 -0.50 -12.56
C ALA A 385 -17.18 -0.06 -11.08
N PHE A 386 -16.29 0.87 -10.72
CA PHE A 386 -16.24 1.47 -9.37
C PHE A 386 -17.60 2.10 -8.99
N ALA A 387 -18.16 2.96 -9.84
CA ALA A 387 -19.41 3.66 -9.58
C ALA A 387 -20.62 2.71 -9.49
N VAL A 388 -20.68 1.66 -10.30
CA VAL A 388 -21.71 0.62 -10.23
C VAL A 388 -21.61 -0.17 -8.93
N ARG A 389 -20.41 -0.68 -8.58
CA ARG A 389 -20.20 -1.45 -7.34
C ARG A 389 -20.44 -0.61 -6.10
N TYR A 390 -19.97 0.64 -6.09
CA TYR A 390 -20.19 1.60 -5.00
C TYR A 390 -21.69 1.86 -4.79
N ARG A 391 -22.47 2.12 -5.87
CA ARG A 391 -23.93 2.31 -5.80
C ARG A 391 -24.66 1.08 -5.26
N ALA A 392 -24.21 -0.13 -5.64
CA ALA A 392 -24.78 -1.38 -5.14
C ALA A 392 -24.55 -1.53 -3.63
N VAL A 393 -23.31 -1.39 -3.17
CA VAL A 393 -22.95 -1.53 -1.74
C VAL A 393 -23.56 -0.42 -0.89
N ALA A 394 -23.56 0.84 -1.35
CA ALA A 394 -24.23 1.95 -0.67
C ALA A 394 -25.75 1.69 -0.52
N SER A 395 -26.37 1.01 -1.50
CA SER A 395 -27.75 0.56 -1.40
C SER A 395 -27.94 -0.59 -0.39
N THR A 396 -27.01 -1.53 -0.30
CA THR A 396 -26.98 -2.56 0.77
C THR A 396 -26.82 -1.95 2.17
N CYS A 397 -26.09 -0.84 2.29
CA CYS A 397 -25.95 -0.07 3.52
C CYS A 397 -27.19 0.78 3.86
N GLY A 398 -28.23 0.80 3.00
CA GLY A 398 -29.41 1.66 3.15
C GLY A 398 -29.20 3.13 2.74
N GLN A 399 -28.00 3.51 2.30
CA GLN A 399 -27.58 4.89 2.01
C GLN A 399 -27.50 5.18 0.50
N ARG A 400 -28.44 4.64 -0.28
CA ARG A 400 -28.48 4.80 -1.75
C ARG A 400 -28.35 6.26 -2.21
N GLU A 401 -29.00 7.19 -1.50
CA GLU A 401 -29.02 8.60 -1.87
C GLU A 401 -27.72 9.35 -1.52
N PHE A 402 -27.10 9.06 -0.37
CA PHE A 402 -25.74 9.51 -0.09
C PHE A 402 -24.77 8.99 -1.16
N GLY A 403 -24.88 7.69 -1.49
CA GLY A 403 -24.03 7.05 -2.48
C GLY A 403 -24.18 7.61 -3.90
N ARG A 404 -25.40 8.05 -4.27
CA ARG A 404 -25.67 8.78 -5.51
C ARG A 404 -24.96 10.14 -5.51
N ARG A 405 -25.24 10.96 -4.50
CA ARG A 405 -24.73 12.34 -4.37
C ARG A 405 -23.20 12.41 -4.30
N PHE A 406 -22.56 11.46 -3.60
CA PHE A 406 -21.10 11.36 -3.56
C PHE A 406 -20.48 11.19 -4.95
N LEU A 407 -20.99 10.25 -5.76
CA LEU A 407 -20.42 9.99 -7.09
C LEU A 407 -20.64 11.16 -8.05
N GLU A 408 -21.83 11.78 -8.02
CA GLU A 408 -22.12 12.98 -8.81
C GLU A 408 -21.22 14.17 -8.43
N ALA A 409 -20.92 14.31 -7.13
CA ALA A 409 -20.00 15.34 -6.65
C ALA A 409 -18.54 15.06 -7.05
N VAL A 410 -18.11 13.80 -7.12
CA VAL A 410 -16.80 13.40 -7.68
C VAL A 410 -16.73 13.71 -9.17
N GLU A 411 -17.74 13.32 -9.95
CA GLU A 411 -17.84 13.57 -11.39
C GLU A 411 -17.76 15.08 -11.68
N ALA A 412 -18.59 15.89 -11.03
CA ALA A 412 -18.57 17.35 -11.16
C ALA A 412 -17.25 18.00 -10.72
N ALA A 413 -16.62 17.53 -9.62
CA ALA A 413 -15.35 18.07 -9.14
C ALA A 413 -14.18 17.77 -10.08
N VAL A 414 -14.12 16.56 -10.65
CA VAL A 414 -13.05 16.17 -11.58
C VAL A 414 -13.21 16.87 -12.93
N GLU A 415 -14.44 16.98 -13.45
CA GLU A 415 -14.71 17.75 -14.67
C GLU A 415 -14.30 19.22 -14.51
N LYS A 416 -14.62 19.85 -13.38
CA LYS A 416 -14.17 21.21 -13.08
C LYS A 416 -12.64 21.33 -13.05
N MET A 417 -11.93 20.40 -12.40
CA MET A 417 -10.46 20.40 -12.37
C MET A 417 -9.84 20.24 -13.77
N ASN A 418 -10.47 19.45 -14.64
CA ASN A 418 -10.06 19.31 -16.04
C ASN A 418 -10.24 20.63 -16.81
N GLN A 419 -11.37 21.30 -16.66
CA GLN A 419 -11.64 22.60 -17.29
C GLN A 419 -10.64 23.67 -16.82
N GLU A 420 -10.42 23.81 -15.51
CA GLU A 420 -9.43 24.73 -14.92
C GLU A 420 -8.00 24.44 -15.43
N LYS A 421 -7.66 23.16 -15.66
CA LYS A 421 -6.39 22.78 -16.28
C LYS A 421 -6.32 23.19 -17.76
N GLN A 422 -7.35 22.89 -18.56
CA GLN A 422 -7.37 23.29 -19.98
C GLN A 422 -7.26 24.80 -20.15
N GLU A 423 -7.91 25.60 -19.30
CA GLU A 423 -7.76 27.06 -19.32
C GLU A 423 -6.33 27.51 -19.00
N ARG A 424 -5.73 26.96 -17.95
CA ARG A 424 -4.33 27.24 -17.56
C ARG A 424 -3.36 26.88 -18.68
N ASP A 425 -3.55 25.74 -19.32
CA ASP A 425 -2.69 25.27 -20.41
C ASP A 425 -2.85 26.18 -21.65
N LYS A 426 -4.08 26.60 -22.01
CA LYS A 426 -4.35 27.59 -23.06
C LYS A 426 -3.70 28.96 -22.76
N ARG A 427 -3.79 29.45 -21.52
CA ARG A 427 -3.15 30.71 -21.07
C ARG A 427 -1.62 30.63 -21.01
N SER A 428 -1.03 29.43 -21.05
CA SER A 428 0.42 29.20 -20.97
C SER A 428 1.10 29.03 -22.33
N MET A 429 0.34 29.01 -23.43
CA MET A 429 0.93 29.00 -24.77
C MET A 429 1.44 30.40 -25.16
N PRO A 430 2.64 30.53 -25.75
CA PRO A 430 3.10 31.80 -26.28
C PRO A 430 2.20 32.24 -27.45
N PRO A 431 2.03 33.56 -27.68
CA PRO A 431 1.23 34.05 -28.80
C PRO A 431 1.84 33.55 -30.13
N PRO A 432 1.00 33.16 -31.11
CA PRO A 432 1.49 32.69 -32.40
C PRO A 432 2.33 33.80 -33.06
N SER A 433 3.55 33.45 -33.47
CA SER A 433 4.46 34.38 -34.15
C SER A 433 3.82 34.87 -35.45
N GLY A 434 3.30 36.10 -35.43
CA GLY A 434 2.54 36.65 -36.54
C GLY A 434 3.34 36.67 -37.83
N ARG A 435 2.84 35.99 -38.87
CA ARG A 435 3.31 36.21 -40.24
C ARG A 435 3.02 37.67 -40.59
N SER A 436 4.08 38.46 -40.80
CA SER A 436 3.96 39.78 -41.42
C SER A 436 3.42 39.60 -42.84
N GLY A 437 2.14 39.95 -43.03
CA GLY A 437 1.51 39.92 -44.34
C GLY A 437 2.12 40.99 -45.24
N GLY A 438 2.81 40.58 -46.30
CA GLY A 438 3.34 41.49 -47.30
C GLY A 438 2.22 42.05 -48.18
N THR A 439 1.77 43.27 -47.93
CA THR A 439 1.02 44.07 -48.90
C THR A 439 2.00 44.62 -49.93
N ALA A 440 1.79 44.29 -51.21
CA ALA A 440 2.58 44.85 -52.30
C ALA A 440 2.14 46.29 -52.60
N ASP A 441 3.11 47.16 -52.87
CA ASP A 441 2.91 48.53 -53.36
C ASP A 441 3.80 48.74 -54.60
N PRO A 442 3.24 49.07 -55.78
CA PRO A 442 4.00 49.19 -57.03
C PRO A 442 4.49 50.62 -57.31
N PHE A 443 5.50 50.71 -58.19
CA PHE A 443 6.15 51.90 -58.80
C PHE A 443 7.42 52.46 -58.13
N GLN A 444 8.50 52.39 -58.93
CA GLN A 444 9.63 53.35 -58.99
C GLN A 444 10.55 53.42 -57.73
N ARG A 445 11.88 53.60 -57.86
CA ARG A 445 12.72 54.01 -59.00
C ARG A 445 14.17 53.58 -58.77
N GLN A 446 14.95 53.43 -59.84
CA GLN A 446 16.42 53.65 -59.91
C GLN A 446 17.33 52.78 -59.00
N ARG A 447 18.22 51.95 -59.61
CA ARG A 447 19.69 52.19 -59.73
C ARG A 447 20.52 51.82 -58.47
N GLU A 448 21.77 51.38 -58.57
CA GLU A 448 22.58 50.78 -59.65
C GLU A 448 23.85 50.22 -58.99
N ARG A 449 24.41 49.09 -59.49
CA ARG A 449 25.73 48.52 -59.08
C ARG A 449 25.73 47.96 -57.63
N GLY A 450 26.65 47.06 -57.26
CA GLY A 450 27.70 46.42 -58.05
C GLY A 450 28.40 45.27 -57.31
N PHE A 451 29.19 44.49 -58.06
CA PHE A 451 29.99 43.34 -57.61
C PHE A 451 30.96 43.66 -56.45
N GLY A 452 31.28 42.67 -55.60
CA GLY A 452 32.29 42.82 -54.54
C GLY A 452 32.49 41.59 -53.63
N GLU A 453 32.93 40.47 -54.19
CA GLU A 453 33.40 39.29 -53.42
C GLU A 453 34.96 39.32 -53.25
N PRO A 454 35.62 38.40 -52.53
CA PRO A 454 36.03 38.52 -51.12
C PRO A 454 37.56 38.58 -50.90
N GLN A 455 38.06 38.64 -49.64
CA GLN A 455 39.24 37.85 -49.15
C GLN A 455 39.77 38.17 -47.72
N SER A 456 40.10 37.11 -46.94
CA SER A 456 41.11 37.04 -45.83
C SER A 456 40.96 38.01 -44.63
N ALA A 457 41.52 37.86 -43.40
CA ALA A 457 42.68 37.17 -42.80
C ALA A 457 42.48 37.16 -41.23
N ARG A 458 43.33 36.71 -40.27
CA ARG A 458 44.57 35.89 -40.13
C ARG A 458 44.82 35.59 -38.61
N ASN A 459 45.47 34.47 -38.27
CA ASN A 459 46.19 34.13 -37.00
C ASN A 459 45.36 34.04 -35.67
N SER A 460 45.54 33.15 -34.65
CA SER A 460 46.60 32.21 -34.15
C SER A 460 47.66 32.80 -33.18
N PRO A 461 48.31 32.03 -32.25
CA PRO A 461 47.94 30.78 -31.51
C PRO A 461 48.53 30.64 -30.04
N ILE A 462 48.59 29.39 -29.47
CA ILE A 462 49.55 28.87 -28.42
C ILE A 462 49.27 29.27 -26.93
N ARG A 463 49.61 28.59 -25.79
CA ARG A 463 50.20 27.29 -25.25
C ARG A 463 49.43 26.97 -23.91
N ARG A 464 49.36 25.82 -23.18
CA ARG A 464 50.14 24.58 -22.80
C ARG A 464 50.89 24.59 -21.42
N GLY A 465 50.60 23.58 -20.56
CA GLY A 465 51.33 23.13 -19.33
C GLY A 465 50.34 22.71 -18.21
N ARG A 466 50.27 21.51 -17.58
CA ARG A 466 51.24 20.52 -16.97
C ARG A 466 51.93 21.03 -15.70
N ASP A 467 52.08 20.34 -14.56
CA ASP A 467 51.64 19.03 -13.96
C ASP A 467 51.70 19.22 -12.39
N GLY A 468 51.36 18.32 -11.44
CA GLY A 468 50.85 16.94 -11.38
C GLY A 468 51.04 16.30 -9.96
N SER A 469 50.43 15.14 -9.66
CA SER A 469 50.48 14.34 -8.38
C SER A 469 49.80 14.93 -7.11
N GLY A 470 49.34 14.15 -6.11
CA GLY A 470 49.19 12.69 -6.00
C GLY A 470 48.64 12.20 -4.63
N GLN A 471 48.20 10.92 -4.56
CA GLN A 471 47.82 10.09 -3.37
C GLN A 471 46.73 10.57 -2.37
N GLY A 472 45.97 9.60 -1.82
CA GLY A 472 45.56 9.66 -0.39
C GLY A 472 44.10 9.38 0.00
N SER A 473 43.86 8.22 0.61
CA SER A 473 42.84 7.93 1.64
C SER A 473 41.32 8.00 1.36
N SER A 474 40.63 6.99 1.91
CA SER A 474 39.18 6.85 2.06
C SER A 474 38.55 7.85 3.05
N GLY A 475 37.32 8.31 2.78
CA GLY A 475 36.53 9.11 3.73
C GLY A 475 35.01 8.88 3.63
N SER A 476 34.41 8.33 4.69
CA SER A 476 32.95 8.16 4.79
C SER A 476 32.25 9.49 5.11
N SER A 477 31.30 9.93 4.28
CA SER A 477 30.55 11.17 4.49
C SER A 477 29.11 10.91 4.97
N ARG A 478 28.95 10.58 6.26
CA ARG A 478 27.66 10.83 6.96
C ARG A 478 27.46 12.35 7.08
N ARG A 479 26.26 12.84 6.76
CA ARG A 479 25.82 14.21 7.11
C ARG A 479 24.47 14.16 7.80
N GLY A 480 24.48 14.29 9.13
CA GLY A 480 23.32 14.76 9.87
C GLY A 480 23.30 16.28 9.88
N PHE A 481 22.11 16.88 9.99
CA PHE A 481 21.94 18.32 10.22
C PHE A 481 21.36 18.54 11.61
N GLY A 482 21.99 19.42 12.40
CA GLY A 482 21.54 19.76 13.75
C GLY A 482 20.64 20.99 13.77
N TYR A 483 19.70 21.03 14.70
CA TYR A 483 18.87 22.20 14.97
C TYR A 483 19.60 23.21 15.86
N SER A 484 19.67 24.47 15.43
CA SER A 484 20.13 25.60 16.25
C SER A 484 18.96 26.36 16.85
N ASN A 485 18.94 26.49 18.19
CA ASN A 485 17.85 27.10 18.95
C ASN A 485 18.06 28.62 19.14
N ARG A 486 16.99 29.44 19.08
CA ARG A 486 17.00 30.81 19.63
C ARG A 486 15.62 31.28 20.14
N ARG A 487 15.64 31.76 21.38
CA ARG A 487 14.66 32.60 22.11
C ARG A 487 14.50 33.99 21.42
N SER A 488 13.49 34.84 21.67
CA SER A 488 12.33 34.84 22.61
C SER A 488 11.41 36.06 22.33
N GLY A 489 10.16 36.07 22.80
CA GLY A 489 9.53 37.30 23.31
C GLY A 489 8.02 37.54 23.04
N GLY A 490 7.20 37.44 24.10
CA GLY A 490 6.29 38.53 24.51
C GLY A 490 4.92 38.76 23.83
N GLY A 491 3.88 38.06 24.31
CA GLY A 491 2.57 38.64 24.67
C GLY A 491 1.58 39.12 23.60
N GLY A 492 0.27 39.07 23.92
CA GLY A 492 -0.77 39.77 23.16
C GLY A 492 -2.05 38.96 22.85
N SER A 493 -3.16 39.40 23.43
CA SER A 493 -4.55 38.89 23.35
C SER A 493 -5.11 38.54 21.96
N SER A 494 -6.09 37.61 21.96
CA SER A 494 -7.31 37.52 21.11
C SER A 494 -7.28 37.92 19.61
N ASP A 495 -7.59 36.97 18.71
CA ASP A 495 -8.93 36.79 18.10
C ASP A 495 -8.95 35.49 17.24
N SER A 496 -10.10 35.18 16.66
CA SER A 496 -10.48 34.08 15.78
C SER A 496 -9.69 33.99 14.46
N GLY A 497 -9.44 32.75 13.99
CA GLY A 497 -8.76 32.50 12.72
C GLY A 497 -8.85 31.05 12.24
N ARG A 498 -9.17 30.84 10.96
CA ARG A 498 -9.27 29.52 10.31
C ARG A 498 -7.92 28.80 10.26
N ALA A 499 -7.87 27.55 10.72
CA ALA A 499 -6.72 26.65 10.51
C ALA A 499 -6.94 25.75 9.28
N LEU A 500 -6.35 26.11 8.14
CA LEU A 500 -6.28 25.25 6.94
C LEU A 500 -5.00 24.40 6.97
N SER A 501 -5.09 23.17 7.48
CA SER A 501 -3.97 22.21 7.41
C SER A 501 -3.77 21.72 5.97
N SER A 502 -2.70 22.19 5.32
CA SER A 502 -2.39 21.85 3.93
C SER A 502 -1.03 21.17 3.80
N SER A 503 -1.06 19.83 3.78
CA SER A 503 0.11 18.94 3.65
C SER A 503 0.75 19.00 2.26
N ASN A 504 1.40 20.12 1.94
CA ASN A 504 2.02 20.41 0.65
C ASN A 504 3.27 19.52 0.39
N TRP A 505 3.06 18.31 -0.13
CA TRP A 505 4.13 17.51 -0.74
C TRP A 505 4.57 18.15 -2.08
N ARG A 506 5.61 19.00 -2.02
CA ARG A 506 6.35 19.46 -3.20
C ARG A 506 7.67 18.72 -3.32
N GLU A 507 7.76 17.84 -4.32
CA GLU A 507 9.04 17.34 -4.81
C GLU A 507 9.92 18.52 -5.28
N ARG A 508 11.21 18.49 -4.94
CA ARG A 508 12.24 19.34 -5.54
C ARG A 508 13.36 18.46 -6.08
N SER A 509 13.39 18.40 -7.41
CA SER A 509 14.54 18.20 -8.32
C SER A 509 15.73 17.36 -7.82
#